data_AF-A0A1Q3BF99-F1
#
_entry.id   AF-A0A1Q3BF99-F1
#
_cell.length_a   1.000
_cell.length_b   1.000
_cell.length_c   1.000
_cell.angle_alpha   90.00
_cell.angle_beta   90.00
_cell.angle_gamma   90.00
#
_symmetry.space_group_name_H-M   'P 1'
#
loop_
_entity.id
_entity.type
_entity.pdbx_description
1 polymer ?
#
loop_
_entity_poly.entity_id
_entity_poly.type
_entity_poly.pdbx_seq_one_letter_code
_entity_poly.pdbx_strand_id
1 'polypeptide(L)'
;FDLRNGDIFDVTSVFIKASIATPYHWTLVQGLAPVDAAKAIDAHIISHIAQMARHPPNGYSPTQIKKAAICLCVARAVTTTFHRITDGDIIPGERVPPVLFAGKDKMGEIKYVPISGLLKELNAMVSALLNLTDTEKVVVCKLMKCASRIILMQGYSLMMSDHHYLSQVDTLSRQVYAVVEKAYRRENDVNEWFSTDANLIQDNLWHKACHL
;
A
#
# COMPACT_ATOMS: atom_id res chain seq x y z
N PHE A 1 16.15 10.11 3.30
CA PHE A 1 15.56 10.65 4.53
C PHE A 1 15.12 9.47 5.37
N ASP A 2 15.64 9.40 6.58
CA ASP A 2 15.34 8.33 7.52
C ASP A 2 14.28 8.87 8.48
N LEU A 3 13.05 8.35 8.38
CA LEU A 3 11.96 8.77 9.26
C LEU A 3 11.96 8.03 10.60
N ARG A 4 12.96 7.16 10.85
CA ARG A 4 13.09 6.45 12.14
C ARG A 4 13.02 7.47 13.26
N ASN A 5 11.97 7.32 14.06
CA ASN A 5 11.61 8.13 15.22
C ASN A 5 12.83 8.74 15.90
N GLY A 6 13.01 10.03 15.65
CA GLY A 6 13.85 10.89 16.48
C GLY A 6 13.16 11.15 17.81
N ASP A 7 13.98 11.41 18.82
CA ASP A 7 13.60 11.71 20.20
C ASP A 7 12.55 12.84 20.31
N ILE A 8 11.72 12.68 21.33
CA ILE A 8 10.47 13.33 21.65
C ILE A 8 10.71 14.22 22.87
N PHE A 9 10.01 15.32 22.99
CA PHE A 9 9.24 15.46 24.23
C PHE A 9 7.79 15.64 23.82
N ASP A 10 7.16 14.54 23.41
CA ASP A 10 5.75 14.45 23.04
C ASP A 10 5.30 15.06 21.71
N VAL A 11 5.85 14.58 20.60
CA VAL A 11 4.99 14.30 19.45
C VAL A 11 4.34 12.93 19.68
N THR A 12 3.58 12.82 20.79
CA THR A 12 2.35 12.03 20.73
C THR A 12 1.64 12.48 19.48
N SER A 13 1.36 11.57 18.55
CA SER A 13 0.61 11.88 17.35
C SER A 13 -0.68 12.62 17.73
N VAL A 14 -0.65 13.97 17.67
CA VAL A 14 -1.83 14.83 17.86
C VAL A 14 -2.76 14.69 16.65
N PHE A 15 -2.28 14.02 15.59
CA PHE A 15 -3.11 13.51 14.52
C PHE A 15 -3.95 12.36 15.06
N ILE A 16 -5.17 12.71 15.51
CA ILE A 16 -6.30 11.80 15.50
C ILE A 16 -6.55 11.44 14.03
N LYS A 17 -5.77 10.51 13.49
CA LYS A 17 -6.11 9.87 12.21
C LYS A 17 -7.34 9.02 12.49
N ALA A 18 -8.42 9.27 11.76
CA ALA A 18 -9.59 8.41 11.82
C ALA A 18 -9.15 6.98 11.50
N SER A 19 -9.48 6.03 12.37
CA SER A 19 -9.06 4.64 12.21
C SER A 19 -9.46 4.08 10.85
N ILE A 20 -8.56 3.36 10.18
CA ILE A 20 -8.90 2.69 8.93
C ILE A 20 -9.64 1.37 9.20
N ALA A 21 -10.57 1.03 8.30
CA ALA A 21 -11.32 -0.22 8.41
C ALA A 21 -10.39 -1.45 8.24
N THR A 22 -10.71 -2.53 8.95
CA THR A 22 -9.95 -3.79 8.99
C THR A 22 -9.48 -4.36 7.65
N PRO A 23 -10.26 -4.29 6.54
CA PRO A 23 -9.80 -4.79 5.25
C PRO A 23 -8.51 -4.12 4.74
N TYR A 24 -8.22 -2.91 5.19
CA TYR A 24 -7.10 -2.09 4.72
C TYR A 24 -5.93 -2.04 5.70
N HIS A 25 -6.01 -2.75 6.83
CA HIS A 25 -4.92 -2.85 7.80
C HIS A 25 -3.62 -3.37 7.16
N TRP A 26 -2.49 -2.97 7.71
CA TRP A 26 -1.17 -3.30 7.18
C TRP A 26 -0.87 -4.79 7.27
N THR A 27 -0.47 -5.36 6.14
CA THR A 27 -0.07 -6.76 5.99
C THR A 27 1.42 -6.83 5.70
N LEU A 28 2.23 -6.67 6.74
CA LEU A 28 3.68 -6.77 6.62
C LEU A 28 4.12 -8.19 6.28
N VAL A 29 5.25 -8.30 5.58
CA VAL A 29 5.94 -9.58 5.34
C VAL A 29 6.98 -9.76 6.44
N GLN A 30 6.85 -10.81 7.23
CA GLN A 30 7.73 -11.05 8.38
C GLN A 30 9.17 -11.29 7.91
N GLY A 31 10.15 -10.67 8.57
CA GLY A 31 11.57 -10.86 8.26
C GLY A 31 12.07 -10.14 7.01
N LEU A 32 11.20 -9.42 6.29
CA LEU A 32 11.60 -8.63 5.14
C LEU A 32 12.29 -7.34 5.59
N ALA A 33 13.50 -7.09 5.09
CA ALA A 33 14.18 -5.83 5.32
C ALA A 33 13.45 -4.69 4.59
N PRO A 34 13.25 -3.50 5.20
CA PRO A 34 12.51 -2.41 4.56
C PRO A 34 13.07 -2.01 3.19
N VAL A 35 14.40 -2.07 3.02
CA VAL A 35 15.09 -1.73 1.76
C VAL A 35 14.77 -2.66 0.59
N ASP A 36 14.23 -3.85 0.87
CA ASP A 36 13.84 -4.83 -0.14
C ASP A 36 12.33 -4.83 -0.41
N ALA A 37 11.54 -3.99 0.28
CA ALA A 37 10.08 -3.99 0.16
C ALA A 37 9.58 -3.78 -1.28
N ALA A 38 10.20 -2.88 -2.04
CA ALA A 38 9.85 -2.63 -3.45
C ALA A 38 10.15 -3.83 -4.37
N LYS A 39 11.08 -4.71 -3.99
CA LYS A 39 11.32 -5.98 -4.70
C LYS A 39 10.32 -7.07 -4.32
N ALA A 40 9.59 -6.87 -3.22
CA ALA A 40 8.62 -7.79 -2.64
C ALA A 40 7.16 -7.38 -2.88
N ILE A 41 6.90 -6.56 -3.91
CA ILE A 41 5.57 -6.01 -4.18
C ILE A 41 4.53 -7.12 -4.37
N ASP A 42 4.90 -8.20 -5.04
CA ASP A 42 4.05 -9.38 -5.24
C ASP A 42 3.61 -10.01 -3.90
N ALA A 43 4.55 -10.21 -2.97
CA ALA A 43 4.29 -10.73 -1.64
C ALA A 43 3.37 -9.82 -0.83
N HIS A 44 3.57 -8.49 -0.93
CA HIS A 44 2.67 -7.53 -0.30
C HIS A 44 1.27 -7.60 -0.90
N ILE A 45 1.14 -7.64 -2.23
CA ILE A 45 -0.17 -7.73 -2.92
C ILE A 45 -0.90 -9.02 -2.50
N ILE A 46 -0.23 -10.17 -2.56
CA ILE A 46 -0.82 -11.46 -2.15
C ILE A 46 -1.28 -11.42 -0.70
N SER A 47 -0.42 -10.93 0.21
CA SER A 47 -0.76 -10.83 1.63
C SER A 47 -2.00 -9.98 1.87
N HIS A 48 -2.16 -8.92 1.09
CA HIS A 48 -3.29 -8.01 1.22
C HIS A 48 -4.57 -8.53 0.56
N ILE A 49 -4.46 -9.24 -0.57
CA ILE A 49 -5.60 -9.98 -1.15
C ILE A 49 -6.12 -10.98 -0.11
N ALA A 50 -5.24 -11.69 0.58
CA ALA A 50 -5.58 -12.60 1.66
C ALA A 50 -6.28 -11.91 2.84
N GLN A 51 -5.84 -10.71 3.22
CA GLN A 51 -6.51 -9.91 4.26
C GLN A 51 -7.91 -9.48 3.83
N MET A 52 -8.05 -8.96 2.61
CA MET A 52 -9.35 -8.55 2.06
C MET A 52 -10.27 -9.74 1.82
N ALA A 53 -9.75 -10.95 1.58
CA ALA A 53 -10.59 -12.15 1.50
C ALA A 53 -11.18 -12.54 2.87
N ARG A 54 -10.41 -12.36 3.96
CA ARG A 54 -10.87 -12.63 5.34
C ARG A 54 -11.81 -11.54 5.86
N HIS A 55 -11.61 -10.32 5.39
CA HIS A 55 -12.36 -9.14 5.77
C HIS A 55 -12.79 -8.41 4.50
N PRO A 56 -13.81 -8.92 3.77
CA PRO A 56 -14.22 -8.34 2.50
C PRO A 56 -14.74 -6.91 2.68
N PRO A 57 -14.23 -5.93 1.93
CA PRO A 57 -14.87 -4.62 1.85
C PRO A 57 -16.28 -4.77 1.26
N ASN A 58 -17.27 -4.15 1.91
CA ASN A 58 -18.67 -4.27 1.49
C ASN A 58 -18.86 -3.81 0.04
N GLY A 59 -19.47 -4.68 -0.77
CA GLY A 59 -19.83 -4.38 -2.16
C GLY A 59 -18.67 -4.41 -3.17
N TYR A 60 -17.46 -4.79 -2.76
CA TYR A 60 -16.34 -4.91 -3.70
C TYR A 60 -16.39 -6.24 -4.46
N SER A 61 -16.30 -6.17 -5.78
CA SER A 61 -16.06 -7.34 -6.62
C SER A 61 -14.64 -7.89 -6.43
N PRO A 62 -14.37 -9.16 -6.81
CA PRO A 62 -13.01 -9.71 -6.79
C PRO A 62 -12.00 -8.86 -7.59
N THR A 63 -12.43 -8.30 -8.72
CA THR A 63 -11.61 -7.38 -9.53
C THR A 63 -11.25 -6.12 -8.74
N GLN A 64 -12.22 -5.51 -8.05
CA GLN A 64 -11.99 -4.31 -7.23
C GLN A 64 -11.09 -4.59 -6.03
N ILE A 65 -11.22 -5.75 -5.38
CA ILE A 65 -10.29 -6.20 -4.33
C ILE A 65 -8.86 -6.26 -4.88
N LYS A 66 -8.67 -6.87 -6.04
CA LYS A 66 -7.34 -6.97 -6.68
C LYS A 66 -6.77 -5.59 -7.02
N LYS A 67 -7.57 -4.69 -7.59
CA LYS A 67 -7.15 -3.31 -7.88
C LYS A 67 -6.75 -2.56 -6.60
N ALA A 68 -7.57 -2.66 -5.55
CA ALA A 68 -7.28 -2.04 -4.25
C ALA A 68 -5.97 -2.57 -3.67
N ALA A 69 -5.77 -3.90 -3.66
CA ALA A 69 -4.55 -4.53 -3.19
C ALA A 69 -3.31 -4.07 -3.98
N ILE A 70 -3.39 -4.00 -5.33
CA ILE A 70 -2.30 -3.48 -6.17
C ILE A 70 -1.95 -2.04 -5.78
N CYS A 71 -2.94 -1.14 -5.72
CA CYS A 71 -2.72 0.26 -5.41
C CYS A 71 -2.11 0.47 -4.02
N LEU A 72 -2.69 -0.17 -3.00
CA LEU A 72 -2.21 -0.09 -1.62
C LEU A 72 -0.79 -0.63 -1.50
N CYS A 73 -0.55 -1.83 -2.01
CA CYS A 73 0.67 -2.56 -1.71
C CYS A 73 1.86 -2.03 -2.49
N VAL A 74 1.67 -1.57 -3.73
CA VAL A 74 2.74 -0.88 -4.46
C VAL A 74 3.13 0.41 -3.72
N ALA A 75 2.13 1.19 -3.30
CA ALA A 75 2.36 2.42 -2.55
C ALA A 75 3.12 2.17 -1.24
N ARG A 76 2.62 1.22 -0.43
CA ARG A 76 3.22 0.83 0.84
C ARG A 76 4.64 0.30 0.67
N ALA A 77 4.86 -0.66 -0.24
CA ALA A 77 6.17 -1.26 -0.47
C ALA A 77 7.24 -0.24 -0.90
N VAL A 78 6.88 0.65 -1.83
CA VAL A 78 7.78 1.70 -2.29
C VAL A 78 8.07 2.68 -1.16
N THR A 79 7.04 3.10 -0.43
CA THR A 79 7.19 4.00 0.70
C THR A 79 8.06 3.38 1.80
N THR A 80 7.84 2.10 2.14
CA THR A 80 8.66 1.34 3.07
C THR A 80 10.12 1.29 2.63
N THR A 81 10.38 1.14 1.33
CA THR A 81 11.75 1.14 0.78
C THR A 81 12.43 2.49 0.95
N PHE A 82 11.74 3.58 0.60
CA PHE A 82 12.32 4.93 0.64
C PHE A 82 12.46 5.48 2.07
N HIS A 83 11.53 5.14 2.96
CA HIS A 83 11.42 5.72 4.29
C HIS A 83 11.76 4.76 5.43
N ARG A 84 12.08 3.50 5.10
CA ARG A 84 12.46 2.44 6.05
C ARG A 84 11.40 2.16 7.11
N ILE A 85 10.12 2.21 6.72
CA ILE A 85 8.98 1.92 7.59
C ILE A 85 9.16 0.52 8.21
N THR A 86 8.99 0.43 9.52
CA THR A 86 9.05 -0.79 10.32
C THR A 86 7.71 -1.05 11.03
N ASP A 87 7.59 -2.19 11.70
CA ASP A 87 6.37 -2.52 12.47
C ASP A 87 6.05 -1.49 13.57
N GLY A 88 7.08 -0.84 14.15
CA GLY A 88 6.90 0.19 15.17
C GLY A 88 6.37 1.53 14.63
N ASP A 89 6.40 1.73 13.32
CA ASP A 89 5.94 2.95 12.66
C ASP A 89 4.48 2.85 12.20
N ILE A 90 3.80 1.76 12.52
CA ILE A 90 2.39 1.49 12.14
C ILE A 90 1.53 1.55 13.40
N ILE A 91 0.38 2.22 13.30
CA ILE A 91 -0.64 2.23 14.36
C ILE A 91 -0.94 0.79 14.83
N PRO A 92 -0.76 0.48 16.14
CA PRO A 92 -0.90 -0.89 16.65
C PRO A 92 -2.27 -1.54 16.40
N GLY A 93 -3.34 -0.75 16.25
CA GLY A 93 -4.70 -1.21 15.94
C GLY A 93 -4.99 -1.40 14.45
N GLU A 94 -4.05 -1.03 13.57
CA GLU A 94 -4.19 -1.09 12.11
C GLU A 94 -3.18 -2.01 11.44
N ARG A 95 -2.55 -2.89 12.23
CA ARG A 95 -1.68 -3.96 11.74
C ARG A 95 -2.38 -5.31 11.82
N VAL A 96 -2.07 -6.17 10.86
CA VAL A 96 -2.52 -7.56 10.80
C VAL A 96 -1.33 -8.47 11.07
N PRO A 97 -1.51 -9.58 11.82
CA PRO A 97 -0.49 -10.61 11.88
C PRO A 97 -0.02 -11.02 10.49
N PRO A 98 1.29 -11.12 10.25
CA PRO A 98 1.82 -11.46 8.94
C PRO A 98 1.31 -12.84 8.50
N VAL A 99 1.25 -13.06 7.19
CA VAL A 99 0.90 -14.36 6.57
C VAL A 99 2.04 -14.94 5.74
N LEU A 100 3.02 -14.11 5.39
CA LEU A 100 4.23 -14.50 4.68
C LEU A 100 5.47 -14.17 5.51
N PHE A 101 6.46 -15.04 5.42
CA PHE A 101 7.80 -14.85 5.93
C PHE A 101 8.78 -14.73 4.75
N ALA A 102 9.62 -13.71 4.74
CA ALA A 102 10.71 -13.54 3.79
C ALA A 102 11.95 -14.29 4.32
N GLY A 103 12.30 -15.37 3.62
CA GLY A 103 13.57 -16.07 3.79
C GLY A 103 14.52 -15.80 2.62
N LYS A 104 15.72 -16.37 2.71
CA LYS A 104 16.63 -16.48 1.57
C LYS A 104 16.71 -17.93 1.14
N ASP A 105 16.72 -18.17 -0.16
CA ASP A 105 17.01 -19.49 -0.71
C ASP A 105 18.53 -19.80 -0.67
N LYS A 106 18.91 -20.96 -1.21
CA LYS A 106 20.31 -21.39 -1.25
C LYS A 106 21.22 -20.49 -2.11
N MET A 107 20.63 -19.69 -3.00
CA MET A 107 21.33 -18.74 -3.86
C MET A 107 21.35 -17.32 -3.26
N GLY A 108 20.67 -17.11 -2.13
CA GLY A 108 20.57 -15.81 -1.48
C GLY A 108 19.40 -14.96 -1.99
N GLU A 109 18.58 -15.49 -2.90
CA GLU A 109 17.39 -14.81 -3.42
C GLU A 109 16.28 -14.81 -2.38
N ILE A 110 15.55 -13.70 -2.30
CA ILE A 110 14.44 -13.56 -1.35
C ILE A 110 13.31 -14.47 -1.81
N LYS A 111 12.86 -15.35 -0.90
CA LYS A 111 11.71 -16.22 -1.11
C LYS A 111 10.69 -16.01 -0.01
N TYR A 112 9.43 -15.94 -0.40
CA TYR A 112 8.32 -15.81 0.52
C TYR A 112 7.69 -17.17 0.79
N VAL A 113 7.54 -17.52 2.06
CA VAL A 113 6.89 -18.76 2.48
C VAL A 113 5.71 -18.43 3.39
N PRO A 114 4.59 -19.16 3.29
CA PRO A 114 3.50 -19.03 4.24
C PRO A 114 3.98 -19.29 5.66
N ILE A 115 3.48 -18.52 6.63
CA ILE A 115 3.76 -18.75 8.05
C ILE A 115 3.16 -20.10 8.49
N SER A 116 3.85 -20.79 9.40
CA SER A 116 3.38 -22.06 9.96
C SER A 116 2.09 -21.88 10.76
N GLY A 117 1.16 -22.82 10.61
CA GLY A 117 -0.12 -22.79 11.36
C GLY A 117 -1.22 -21.94 10.72
N LEU A 118 -1.02 -21.39 9.52
CA LEU A 118 -2.11 -20.75 8.77
C LEU A 118 -3.21 -21.77 8.42
N LEU A 119 -4.46 -21.30 8.42
CA LEU A 119 -5.60 -22.06 7.93
C LEU A 119 -5.35 -22.54 6.50
N LYS A 120 -5.80 -23.74 6.16
CA LYS A 120 -5.54 -24.40 4.87
C LYS A 120 -5.90 -23.52 3.66
N GLU A 121 -7.04 -22.84 3.72
CA GLU A 121 -7.52 -21.94 2.65
C GLU A 121 -6.61 -20.73 2.48
N LEU A 122 -6.19 -20.12 3.58
CA LEU A 122 -5.28 -18.98 3.59
C LEU A 122 -3.89 -19.38 3.09
N ASN A 123 -3.40 -20.54 3.52
CA ASN A 123 -2.15 -21.12 3.06
C ASN A 123 -2.18 -21.35 1.53
N ALA A 124 -3.26 -21.94 1.01
CA ALA A 124 -3.43 -22.15 -0.43
C ALA A 124 -3.44 -20.82 -1.20
N MET A 125 -4.11 -19.79 -0.66
CA MET A 125 -4.18 -18.47 -1.28
C MET A 125 -2.81 -17.79 -1.34
N VAL A 126 -2.06 -17.76 -0.24
CA VAL A 126 -0.76 -17.07 -0.20
C VAL A 126 0.38 -17.87 -0.84
N SER A 127 0.17 -19.17 -1.06
CA SER A 127 1.09 -20.02 -1.84
C SER A 127 0.84 -19.94 -3.35
N ALA A 128 -0.28 -19.36 -3.78
CA ALA A 128 -0.59 -19.22 -5.20
C ALA A 128 0.30 -18.15 -5.84
N LEU A 129 0.71 -18.36 -7.09
CA LEU A 129 1.43 -17.36 -7.87
C LEU A 129 0.52 -16.14 -8.09
N LEU A 130 1.05 -14.92 -7.86
CA LEU A 130 0.33 -13.70 -8.21
C LEU A 130 0.20 -13.61 -9.73
N ASN A 131 -0.99 -13.92 -10.25
CA ASN A 131 -1.26 -13.82 -11.68
C ASN A 131 -1.66 -12.39 -12.03
N LEU A 132 -0.70 -11.55 -12.44
CA LEU A 132 -0.97 -10.22 -12.98
C LEU A 132 -1.16 -10.27 -14.50
N THR A 133 -2.20 -9.60 -14.99
CA THR A 133 -2.36 -9.35 -16.44
C THR A 133 -1.27 -8.41 -16.94
N ASP A 134 -1.04 -8.35 -18.25
CA ASP A 134 -0.02 -7.44 -18.80
C ASP A 134 -0.36 -5.97 -18.51
N THR A 135 -1.63 -5.59 -18.54
CA THR A 135 -2.10 -4.27 -18.10
C THR A 135 -1.75 -4.02 -16.62
N GLU A 136 -2.00 -4.99 -15.73
CA GLU A 136 -1.69 -4.84 -14.31
C GLU A 136 -0.18 -4.72 -14.04
N LYS A 137 0.66 -5.43 -14.80
CA LYS A 137 2.13 -5.27 -14.73
C LYS A 137 2.55 -3.85 -15.09
N VAL A 138 1.98 -3.29 -16.16
CA VAL A 138 2.23 -1.88 -16.54
C VAL A 138 1.73 -0.93 -15.45
N VAL A 139 0.54 -1.17 -14.90
CA VAL A 139 -0.01 -0.39 -13.78
C VAL A 139 0.92 -0.41 -12.57
N VAL A 140 1.45 -1.57 -12.15
CA VAL A 140 2.42 -1.69 -11.06
C VAL A 140 3.65 -0.80 -11.32
N CYS A 141 4.24 -0.89 -12.51
CA CYS A 141 5.39 -0.07 -12.89
C CYS A 141 5.11 1.45 -12.83
N LYS A 142 3.91 1.88 -13.23
CA LYS A 142 3.49 3.29 -13.17
C LYS A 142 3.23 3.72 -11.72
N LEU A 143 2.56 2.89 -10.93
CA LEU A 143 2.30 3.14 -9.53
C LEU A 143 3.58 3.23 -8.72
N MET A 144 4.63 2.45 -9.03
CA MET A 144 5.92 2.57 -8.34
C MET A 144 6.53 3.97 -8.49
N LYS A 145 6.44 4.56 -9.69
CA LYS A 145 6.90 5.93 -9.95
C LYS A 145 6.08 6.96 -9.15
N CYS A 146 4.77 6.74 -9.08
CA CYS A 146 3.85 7.55 -8.29
C CYS A 146 4.15 7.48 -6.78
N ALA A 147 4.33 6.26 -6.28
CA ALA A 147 4.47 5.95 -4.87
C ALA A 147 5.65 6.64 -4.20
N SER A 148 6.74 6.87 -4.94
CA SER A 148 7.92 7.60 -4.45
C SER A 148 7.64 9.02 -3.95
N ARG A 149 6.47 9.60 -4.30
CA ARG A 149 6.09 10.97 -3.95
C ARG A 149 4.92 11.07 -2.97
N ILE A 150 4.26 9.95 -2.61
CA ILE A 150 3.00 9.99 -1.85
C ILE A 150 3.20 10.64 -0.48
N ILE A 151 4.18 10.21 0.33
CA ILE A 151 4.43 10.79 1.66
C ILE A 151 4.74 12.28 1.57
N LEU A 152 5.57 12.69 0.60
CA LEU A 152 5.91 14.11 0.42
C LEU A 152 4.66 14.95 0.09
N MET A 153 3.79 14.43 -0.77
CA MET A 153 2.55 15.10 -1.14
C MET A 153 1.56 15.17 0.02
N GLN A 154 1.45 14.11 0.84
CA GLN A 154 0.61 14.13 2.04
C GLN A 154 1.13 15.12 3.08
N GLY A 155 2.44 15.16 3.31
CA GLY A 155 3.06 16.15 4.20
C GLY A 155 2.81 17.58 3.70
N TYR A 156 2.95 17.83 2.40
CA TYR A 156 2.61 19.12 1.80
C TYR A 156 1.12 19.46 1.96
N SER A 157 0.23 18.53 1.63
CA SER A 157 -1.22 18.71 1.79
C SER A 157 -1.58 19.07 3.22
N LEU A 158 -0.98 18.38 4.18
CA LEU A 158 -1.20 18.60 5.60
C LEU A 158 -0.74 20.00 6.03
N MET A 159 0.46 20.43 5.63
CA MET A 159 0.96 21.77 5.95
C MET A 159 0.13 22.89 5.30
N MET A 160 -0.43 22.65 4.11
CA MET A 160 -1.10 23.70 3.34
C MET A 160 -2.60 23.79 3.61
N SER A 161 -3.22 22.72 4.10
CA SER A 161 -4.67 22.63 4.18
C SER A 161 -5.19 21.95 5.45
N ASP A 162 -4.32 21.54 6.37
CA ASP A 162 -4.65 20.72 7.54
C ASP A 162 -5.33 19.37 7.19
N HIS A 163 -5.33 18.98 5.91
CA HIS A 163 -5.87 17.72 5.41
C HIS A 163 -4.76 16.86 4.80
N HIS A 164 -4.68 15.58 5.20
CA HIS A 164 -3.63 14.65 4.79
C HIS A 164 -3.98 13.81 3.54
N TYR A 165 -5.16 14.03 2.93
CA TYR A 165 -5.60 13.37 1.70
C TYR A 165 -6.42 14.34 0.82
N LEU A 166 -6.97 13.85 -0.29
CA LEU A 166 -7.87 14.58 -1.21
C LEU A 166 -9.04 15.23 -0.45
N SER A 167 -8.85 16.45 0.04
CA SER A 167 -9.91 17.30 0.58
C SER A 167 -10.77 17.86 -0.56
N GLN A 168 -11.79 18.66 -0.20
CA GLN A 168 -12.82 19.22 -1.08
C GLN A 168 -12.29 19.66 -2.46
N VAL A 169 -13.18 19.61 -3.47
CA VAL A 169 -12.86 19.73 -4.91
C VAL A 169 -12.03 20.97 -5.26
N ASP A 170 -12.15 22.02 -4.45
CA ASP A 170 -11.53 23.34 -4.57
C ASP A 170 -10.17 23.49 -3.86
N THR A 171 -9.70 22.47 -3.14
CA THR A 171 -8.44 22.56 -2.39
C THR A 171 -7.19 22.42 -3.28
N LEU A 172 -6.16 23.23 -2.99
CA LEU A 172 -4.86 23.21 -3.68
C LEU A 172 -4.20 21.81 -3.65
N SER A 173 -4.43 21.03 -2.58
CA SER A 173 -3.95 19.66 -2.45
C SER A 173 -4.45 18.78 -3.60
N ARG A 174 -5.76 18.80 -3.90
CA ARG A 174 -6.36 18.02 -4.99
C ARG A 174 -5.76 18.35 -6.35
N GLN A 175 -5.41 19.60 -6.61
CA GLN A 175 -4.74 20.00 -7.86
C GLN A 175 -3.35 19.38 -7.98
N VAL A 176 -2.58 19.34 -6.89
CA VAL A 176 -1.26 18.70 -6.86
C VAL A 176 -1.37 17.19 -7.11
N TYR A 177 -2.32 16.50 -6.47
CA TYR A 177 -2.61 15.09 -6.75
C TYR A 177 -3.03 14.85 -8.21
N ALA A 178 -3.90 15.69 -8.76
CA ALA A 178 -4.36 15.58 -10.15
C ALA A 178 -3.23 15.76 -11.18
N VAL A 179 -2.27 16.67 -10.94
CA VAL A 179 -1.08 16.84 -11.80
C VAL A 179 -0.25 15.57 -11.82
N VAL A 180 -0.03 15.00 -10.64
CA VAL A 180 0.74 13.78 -10.46
C VAL A 180 0.03 12.60 -11.16
N GLU A 181 -1.28 12.43 -10.95
CA GLU A 181 -2.07 11.43 -11.68
C GLU A 181 -2.04 11.60 -13.20
N LYS A 182 -2.14 12.84 -13.70
CA LYS A 182 -2.11 13.15 -15.14
C LYS A 182 -0.76 12.82 -15.78
N ALA A 183 0.33 12.87 -15.02
CA ALA A 183 1.64 12.43 -15.50
C ALA A 183 1.70 10.90 -15.74
N TYR A 184 0.85 10.13 -15.05
CA TYR A 184 0.82 8.66 -15.17
C TYR A 184 -0.23 8.13 -16.16
N ARG A 185 -1.37 8.82 -16.32
CA ARG A 185 -2.50 8.38 -17.16
C ARG A 185 -2.32 8.61 -18.67
N ARG A 186 -1.11 8.86 -19.17
CA ARG A 186 -0.87 9.23 -20.59
C ARG A 186 -0.97 8.07 -21.59
N GLU A 187 -1.03 6.82 -21.13
CA GLU A 187 -1.20 5.63 -21.97
C GLU A 187 -2.64 5.11 -21.88
N ASN A 188 -3.25 4.81 -23.04
CA ASN A 188 -4.68 4.48 -23.14
C ASN A 188 -5.08 3.26 -22.30
N ASP A 189 -4.30 2.18 -22.36
CA ASP A 189 -4.62 0.89 -21.69
C ASP A 189 -4.59 1.00 -20.16
N VAL A 190 -3.72 1.88 -19.64
CA VAL A 190 -3.65 2.18 -18.21
C VAL A 190 -4.78 3.12 -17.81
N ASN A 191 -5.11 4.10 -18.66
CA ASN A 191 -6.15 5.07 -18.37
C ASN A 191 -7.52 4.40 -18.19
N GLU A 192 -7.86 3.40 -19.00
CA GLU A 192 -9.10 2.63 -18.82
C GLU A 192 -9.11 1.91 -17.47
N TRP A 193 -8.04 1.17 -17.15
CA TRP A 193 -7.92 0.45 -15.86
C TRP A 193 -8.14 1.36 -14.65
N PHE A 194 -7.57 2.58 -14.70
CA PHE A 194 -7.74 3.60 -13.66
C PHE A 194 -9.14 4.23 -13.65
N SER A 195 -9.74 4.44 -14.82
CA SER A 195 -11.01 5.17 -14.94
C SER A 195 -12.22 4.35 -14.48
N THR A 196 -12.21 3.03 -14.68
CA THR A 196 -13.33 2.14 -14.27
C THR A 196 -13.61 2.21 -12.77
N ASP A 197 -12.59 2.40 -11.94
CA ASP A 197 -12.69 2.38 -10.47
C ASP A 197 -11.95 3.58 -9.84
N ALA A 198 -12.01 4.75 -10.50
CA ALA A 198 -11.16 5.90 -10.16
C ALA A 198 -11.22 6.31 -8.69
N ASN A 199 -12.42 6.42 -8.11
CA ASN A 199 -12.59 6.80 -6.70
C ASN A 199 -11.96 5.78 -5.74
N LEU A 200 -12.14 4.48 -6.02
CA LEU A 200 -11.54 3.40 -5.23
C LEU A 200 -10.02 3.48 -5.32
N ILE A 201 -9.47 3.62 -6.52
CA ILE A 201 -8.02 3.68 -6.72
C ILE A 201 -7.42 4.89 -6.02
N GLN A 202 -8.05 6.06 -6.14
CA GLN A 202 -7.61 7.29 -5.49
C GLN A 202 -7.66 7.18 -3.96
N ASP A 203 -8.75 6.66 -3.39
CA ASP A 203 -8.85 6.46 -1.94
C ASP A 203 -7.78 5.49 -1.43
N ASN A 204 -7.56 4.38 -2.14
CA ASN A 204 -6.54 3.41 -1.76
C ASN A 204 -5.13 3.99 -1.86
N LEU A 205 -4.81 4.71 -2.94
CA LEU A 205 -3.48 5.25 -3.20
C LEU A 205 -3.13 6.44 -2.29
N TRP A 206 -4.06 7.38 -2.12
CA TRP A 206 -3.78 8.69 -1.51
C TRP A 206 -4.23 8.82 -0.07
N HIS A 207 -5.12 7.96 0.40
CA HIS A 207 -5.64 8.00 1.76
C HIS A 207 -5.21 6.75 2.53
N LYS A 208 -5.55 5.55 2.05
CA LYS A 208 -5.35 4.31 2.81
C LYS A 208 -3.89 3.83 2.87
N ALA A 209 -3.11 4.05 1.81
CA ALA A 209 -1.74 3.53 1.71
C ALA A 209 -0.77 4.12 2.76
N CYS A 210 -1.03 5.33 3.25
CA CYS A 210 -0.11 6.06 4.14
C CYS A 210 -0.69 6.29 5.55
N HIS A 211 -1.61 5.42 5.95
CA HIS A 211 -2.07 5.35 7.32
C HIS A 211 -1.00 4.67 8.18
N LEU A 212 -0.01 5.46 8.60
CA LEU A 212 1.13 5.09 9.45
C LEU A 212 0.91 5.55 10.88
#